data_AF-A0A261AWP6-F1
#
_entry.id   AF-A0A261AWP6-F1
#
_cell.length_a   1.000
_cell.length_b   1.000
_cell.length_c   1.000
_cell.angle_alpha   90.00
_cell.angle_beta   90.00
_cell.angle_gamma   90.00
#
_symmetry.space_group_name_H-M   'P 1'
#
loop_
_entity.id
_entity.type
_entity.pdbx_description
1 polymer ?
#
loop_
_entity_poly.entity_id
_entity_poly.type
_entity_poly.pdbx_seq_one_letter_code
_entity_poly.pdbx_strand_id
1 'polypeptide(L)'
;MSFLTPMKRSQPTDSRGISNFKEPKIVSEEDNLVWSNQIVKKESSGGGFQLKEPKIEEGDTNELGSSVLFDSLPTSKRANPSIDNSGGTRSKSKEAISEEKEQEIDDYESNDEEDDDSNEEEEDYEEKPKKRALAPNYLRAKLSDAFQLNNHPTALEMQRLAEECAVRYRTVFDNFEERRKTKQIKCEDGDPCEKIKRFIAMESEQVPHITLSEEEKALLEEAIETHLLSRKKLNHGNRGTAGELHPREDKEWTKTDLRSLAATTELPEKTVEYWINRRKRTTLGLEHNIVDFRRDQDARLNVASSRKLSSWKLEKLIEHFDRNSQPERQERIRIGKELGLDESQVRNFYNKRRISIRKQIARRLGISYATLCGFINWKKALAKANKYQL
;
A
#
# COMPACT_ATOMS: atom_id res chain seq x y z
N MET A 1 -52.22 -30.34 -40.25
CA MET A 1 -51.77 -30.35 -41.66
C MET A 1 -51.94 -28.95 -42.21
N SER A 2 -50.85 -28.29 -42.60
CA SER A 2 -50.78 -27.21 -43.59
C SER A 2 -49.35 -26.66 -43.60
N PHE A 3 -48.59 -27.05 -44.62
CA PHE A 3 -47.31 -26.47 -44.99
C PHE A 3 -47.54 -25.09 -45.62
N LEU A 4 -46.78 -24.07 -45.21
CA LEU A 4 -46.64 -22.83 -45.97
C LEU A 4 -45.17 -22.36 -46.03
N THR A 5 -44.69 -22.40 -47.27
CA THR A 5 -43.58 -21.75 -47.99
C THR A 5 -42.66 -20.70 -47.32
N PRO A 6 -41.38 -20.63 -47.76
CA PRO A 6 -40.39 -19.66 -47.28
C PRO A 6 -40.46 -18.30 -48.02
N MET A 7 -40.30 -17.20 -47.27
CA MET A 7 -40.11 -15.86 -47.82
C MET A 7 -38.66 -15.64 -48.27
N LYS A 8 -38.49 -15.31 -49.56
CA LYS A 8 -37.28 -14.67 -50.09
C LYS A 8 -37.24 -13.23 -49.58
N ARG A 9 -36.12 -12.79 -48.99
CA ARG A 9 -35.86 -11.37 -48.75
C ARG A 9 -34.60 -10.93 -49.48
N SER A 10 -34.83 -9.89 -50.26
CA SER A 10 -34.01 -9.13 -51.19
C SER A 10 -32.73 -8.56 -50.59
N GLN A 11 -31.66 -8.58 -51.40
CA GLN A 11 -30.47 -7.74 -51.22
C GLN A 11 -30.76 -6.29 -51.63
N PRO A 12 -30.17 -5.30 -50.96
CA PRO A 12 -29.93 -3.99 -51.53
C PRO A 12 -28.47 -3.85 -51.97
N THR A 13 -28.27 -3.71 -53.27
CA THR A 13 -27.11 -3.05 -53.86
C THR A 13 -27.19 -1.55 -53.58
N ASP A 14 -26.19 -0.99 -52.93
CA ASP A 14 -25.95 0.45 -53.03
C ASP A 14 -24.44 0.72 -53.04
N SER A 15 -23.94 0.86 -54.26
CA SER A 15 -22.62 1.35 -54.63
C SER A 15 -22.66 2.87 -54.65
N ARG A 16 -22.07 3.52 -53.64
CA ARG A 16 -21.68 4.93 -53.73
C ARG A 16 -20.21 5.08 -53.41
N GLY A 17 -19.51 5.61 -54.41
CA GLY A 17 -18.08 5.82 -54.43
C GLY A 17 -17.61 6.76 -53.33
N ILE A 18 -16.50 6.38 -52.71
CA ILE A 18 -15.67 7.28 -51.94
C ILE A 18 -14.45 7.58 -52.79
N SER A 19 -14.32 8.87 -53.04
CA SER A 19 -13.25 9.58 -53.73
C SER A 19 -11.85 9.25 -53.21
N ASN A 20 -10.94 9.00 -54.16
CA ASN A 20 -9.52 9.37 -54.16
C ASN A 20 -8.91 9.81 -52.82
N PHE A 21 -8.47 8.85 -52.02
CA PHE A 21 -7.46 9.10 -50.99
C PHE A 21 -6.08 9.04 -51.66
N LYS A 22 -5.38 10.16 -51.64
CA LYS A 22 -4.04 10.32 -52.21
C LYS A 22 -3.04 9.68 -51.25
N GLU A 23 -2.39 8.60 -51.67
CA GLU A 23 -1.32 7.94 -50.92
C GLU A 23 -0.20 8.94 -50.61
N PRO A 24 0.22 9.10 -49.33
CA PRO A 24 1.46 9.78 -49.04
C PRO A 24 2.63 8.90 -49.49
N LYS A 25 3.48 9.46 -50.37
CA LYS A 25 4.76 8.86 -50.77
C LYS A 25 5.58 8.55 -49.52
N ILE A 26 5.80 7.27 -49.28
CA ILE A 26 6.76 6.76 -48.32
C ILE A 26 8.13 7.04 -48.92
N VAL A 27 8.84 8.02 -48.36
CA VAL A 27 10.28 8.17 -48.54
C VAL A 27 10.94 7.15 -47.62
N SER A 28 11.66 6.22 -48.23
CA SER A 28 12.53 5.27 -47.55
C SER A 28 13.73 6.00 -46.94
N GLU A 29 13.73 6.15 -45.62
CA GLU A 29 14.93 6.39 -44.82
C GLU A 29 15.02 5.27 -43.78
N GLU A 30 15.75 4.23 -44.18
CA GLU A 30 16.26 3.20 -43.30
C GLU A 30 17.40 3.80 -42.46
N ASP A 31 17.44 3.41 -41.18
CA ASP A 31 18.59 3.47 -40.26
C ASP A 31 19.17 4.83 -39.87
N ASN A 32 18.71 5.35 -38.72
CA ASN A 32 19.54 5.62 -37.53
C ASN A 32 18.78 6.48 -36.50
N LEU A 33 18.18 5.85 -35.48
CA LEU A 33 17.80 6.56 -34.25
C LEU A 33 18.27 5.76 -33.03
N VAL A 34 19.60 5.68 -32.90
CA VAL A 34 20.27 5.59 -31.59
C VAL A 34 19.94 6.90 -30.86
N TRP A 35 19.01 6.88 -29.91
CA TRP A 35 18.78 8.04 -29.04
C TRP A 35 19.91 8.09 -27.99
N SER A 36 21.03 8.67 -28.40
CA SER A 36 22.13 9.04 -27.53
C SER A 36 21.67 10.07 -26.50
N ASN A 37 21.85 9.74 -25.23
CA ASN A 37 21.73 10.65 -24.10
C ASN A 37 22.75 11.80 -24.24
N GLN A 38 22.33 12.93 -24.82
CA GLN A 38 23.07 14.18 -24.75
C GLN A 38 22.42 15.07 -23.68
N ILE A 39 22.72 14.75 -22.42
CA ILE A 39 22.50 15.66 -21.30
C ILE A 39 23.54 16.78 -21.45
N VAL A 40 23.06 17.94 -21.89
CA VAL A 40 23.81 19.19 -21.97
C VAL A 40 24.36 19.52 -20.58
N LYS A 41 25.70 19.47 -20.43
CA LYS A 41 26.43 20.26 -19.43
C LYS A 41 26.17 21.73 -19.74
N LYS A 42 25.21 22.36 -19.06
CA LYS A 42 25.13 23.83 -19.01
C LYS A 42 26.15 24.31 -17.99
N GLU A 43 27.26 24.80 -18.51
CA GLU A 43 28.19 25.65 -17.78
C GLU A 43 27.44 26.89 -17.27
N SER A 44 27.54 27.08 -15.96
CA SER A 44 26.97 28.21 -15.24
C SER A 44 27.88 29.43 -15.44
N SER A 45 27.58 30.26 -16.44
CA SER A 45 28.14 31.60 -16.54
C SER A 45 27.24 32.57 -15.77
N GLY A 46 27.86 33.31 -14.85
CA GLY A 46 27.21 34.17 -13.89
C GLY A 46 26.42 35.31 -14.53
N GLY A 47 25.21 35.52 -14.02
CA GLY A 47 24.44 36.74 -14.17
C GLY A 47 23.95 37.16 -12.79
N GLY A 48 24.63 38.13 -12.19
CA GLY A 48 24.25 38.72 -10.91
C GLY A 48 22.92 39.47 -11.04
N PHE A 49 21.91 39.01 -10.31
CA PHE A 49 20.69 39.75 -10.05
C PHE A 49 20.81 40.41 -8.67
N GLN A 50 20.97 41.73 -8.65
CA GLN A 50 20.81 42.52 -7.44
C GLN A 50 19.31 42.64 -7.11
N LEU A 51 18.89 41.98 -6.04
CA LEU A 51 17.60 42.23 -5.40
C LEU A 51 17.77 43.44 -4.47
N LYS A 52 17.04 44.52 -4.77
CA LYS A 52 16.84 45.64 -3.87
C LYS A 52 16.03 45.19 -2.66
N GLU A 53 16.61 45.39 -1.48
CA GLU A 53 15.93 45.27 -0.18
C GLU A 53 14.80 46.31 -0.06
N PRO A 54 13.62 45.94 0.46
CA PRO A 54 12.69 46.91 1.00
C PRO A 54 13.08 47.27 2.43
N LYS A 55 13.22 48.58 2.67
CA LYS A 55 13.35 49.20 4.00
C LYS A 55 12.18 48.77 4.89
N ILE A 56 12.51 48.20 6.05
CA ILE A 56 11.58 48.01 7.17
C ILE A 56 11.80 49.21 8.10
N GLU A 57 10.73 49.98 8.35
CA GLU A 57 10.72 51.05 9.33
C GLU A 57 10.75 50.48 10.75
N GLU A 58 11.62 51.06 11.57
CA GLU A 58 11.81 50.77 12.99
C GLU A 58 10.60 51.28 13.78
N GLY A 59 10.05 50.42 14.63
CA GLY A 59 9.05 50.76 15.64
C GLY A 59 9.51 50.21 16.99
N ASP A 60 9.98 51.12 17.84
CA ASP A 60 10.41 50.91 19.22
C ASP A 60 9.32 50.31 20.11
N THR A 61 9.63 49.21 20.81
CA THR A 61 9.16 48.99 22.19
C THR A 61 10.13 48.13 22.99
N ASN A 62 10.93 48.83 23.79
CA ASN A 62 11.43 48.55 25.13
C ASN A 62 11.12 47.21 25.85
N GLU A 63 12.22 46.66 26.37
CA GLU A 63 12.47 46.28 27.77
C GLU A 63 12.09 44.89 28.33
N LEU A 64 13.05 44.42 29.14
CA LEU A 64 13.08 43.31 30.12
C LEU A 64 13.31 41.92 29.49
N GLY A 65 14.43 41.23 29.66
CA GLY A 65 15.37 41.21 30.77
C GLY A 65 15.35 39.81 31.40
N SER A 66 16.27 38.93 31.01
CA SER A 66 16.84 37.88 31.89
C SER A 66 17.90 37.07 31.17
N SER A 67 19.13 37.38 31.56
CA SER A 67 20.33 36.57 31.39
C SER A 67 20.21 35.34 32.31
N VAL A 68 20.37 34.14 31.76
CA VAL A 68 20.83 32.99 32.57
C VAL A 68 21.86 32.20 31.77
N LEU A 69 22.99 32.00 32.43
CA LEU A 69 24.23 31.40 31.96
C LEU A 69 24.04 29.97 31.42
N PHE A 70 24.71 29.69 30.30
CA PHE A 70 24.95 28.34 29.79
C PHE A 70 26.24 27.82 30.41
N ASP A 71 26.13 26.99 31.45
CA ASP A 71 27.28 26.24 31.97
C ASP A 71 27.56 25.04 31.07
N SER A 72 28.82 24.99 30.63
CA SER A 72 29.44 23.87 29.94
C SER A 72 29.74 22.72 30.90
N LEU A 73 29.81 21.48 30.37
CA LEU A 73 30.64 20.31 30.75
C LEU A 73 29.86 18.98 30.55
N PRO A 74 30.51 17.80 30.51
CA PRO A 74 31.57 17.43 29.57
C PRO A 74 31.27 16.08 28.87
N THR A 75 31.95 15.87 27.75
CA THR A 75 32.01 14.61 26.99
C THR A 75 32.58 13.47 27.82
N SER A 76 31.79 12.41 28.04
CA SER A 76 32.25 11.17 28.68
C SER A 76 32.50 10.08 27.64
N LYS A 77 33.77 9.64 27.58
CA LYS A 77 34.31 8.55 26.78
C LYS A 77 33.74 7.22 27.27
N ARG A 78 33.11 6.43 26.39
CA ARG A 78 32.88 4.99 26.62
C ARG A 78 33.88 4.17 25.83
N ALA A 79 34.65 3.37 26.56
CA ALA A 79 35.59 2.38 26.08
C ALA A 79 34.86 1.15 25.53
N ASN A 80 35.32 0.64 24.39
CA ASN A 80 35.00 -0.70 23.90
C ASN A 80 36.06 -1.68 24.40
N PRO A 81 35.70 -2.81 25.03
CA PRO A 81 36.66 -3.89 25.27
C PRO A 81 36.84 -4.74 24.01
N SER A 82 38.12 -4.90 23.64
CA SER A 82 38.64 -5.87 22.69
C SER A 82 38.43 -7.29 23.23
N ILE A 83 37.87 -8.18 22.42
CA ILE A 83 37.88 -9.63 22.66
C ILE A 83 38.70 -10.24 21.55
N ASP A 84 39.96 -10.53 21.89
CA ASP A 84 40.85 -11.40 21.14
C ASP A 84 40.52 -12.85 21.49
N ASN A 85 40.17 -13.66 20.49
CA ASN A 85 40.20 -15.11 20.61
C ASN A 85 40.20 -15.75 19.21
N SER A 86 41.36 -16.26 18.78
CA SER A 86 41.50 -17.63 18.28
C SER A 86 42.89 -17.87 17.66
N GLY A 87 43.77 -18.56 18.40
CA GLY A 87 44.60 -19.60 17.79
C GLY A 87 43.70 -20.80 17.48
N GLY A 88 43.93 -21.68 16.51
CA GLY A 88 45.12 -22.01 15.74
C GLY A 88 45.25 -23.53 15.79
N THR A 89 45.07 -24.23 14.66
CA THR A 89 45.70 -25.55 14.40
C THR A 89 45.51 -25.96 12.93
N ARG A 90 46.63 -25.89 12.22
CA ARG A 90 47.18 -26.83 11.23
C ARG A 90 46.45 -28.19 11.09
N SER A 91 46.17 -28.59 9.84
CA SER A 91 46.39 -29.96 9.34
C SER A 91 46.50 -30.01 7.82
N LYS A 92 47.50 -30.77 7.35
CA LYS A 92 47.85 -31.07 5.96
C LYS A 92 47.20 -32.40 5.54
N SER A 93 46.68 -32.49 4.32
CA SER A 93 46.67 -33.69 3.46
C SER A 93 46.17 -33.25 2.08
N LYS A 94 46.99 -33.23 1.02
CA LYS A 94 47.46 -34.32 0.13
C LYS A 94 46.38 -34.84 -0.84
N GLU A 95 46.72 -34.71 -2.13
CA GLU A 95 46.40 -35.56 -3.30
C GLU A 95 44.91 -35.73 -3.65
N ALA A 96 44.46 -35.90 -4.89
CA ALA A 96 44.89 -35.83 -6.29
C ALA A 96 43.62 -36.28 -7.09
N ILE A 97 43.65 -36.23 -8.43
CA ILE A 97 42.69 -36.92 -9.35
C ILE A 97 41.33 -36.18 -9.50
N SER A 98 40.73 -35.95 -10.66
CA SER A 98 41.03 -36.11 -12.10
C SER A 98 39.92 -35.40 -12.90
N GLU A 99 40.13 -35.31 -14.21
CA GLU A 99 39.09 -35.38 -15.27
C GLU A 99 38.11 -34.21 -15.41
N GLU A 100 38.55 -33.27 -16.24
CA GLU A 100 37.89 -32.92 -17.51
C GLU A 100 36.56 -33.65 -17.76
N LYS A 101 35.46 -32.94 -17.49
CA LYS A 101 34.16 -33.22 -18.07
C LYS A 101 33.74 -31.98 -18.86
N GLU A 102 34.11 -31.98 -20.14
CA GLU A 102 33.49 -31.14 -21.15
C GLU A 102 31.99 -31.48 -21.14
N GLN A 103 31.22 -30.57 -20.55
CA GLN A 103 29.78 -30.65 -20.56
C GLN A 103 29.33 -29.85 -21.77
N GLU A 104 29.06 -30.61 -22.84
CA GLU A 104 28.31 -30.21 -24.03
C GLU A 104 27.07 -29.45 -23.57
N ILE A 105 27.11 -28.12 -23.70
CA ILE A 105 25.96 -27.25 -23.48
C ILE A 105 25.19 -27.33 -24.79
N ASP A 106 24.15 -28.16 -24.80
CA ASP A 106 23.15 -28.14 -25.85
C ASP A 106 22.62 -26.70 -25.99
N ASP A 107 22.80 -26.16 -27.18
CA ASP A 107 22.17 -24.94 -27.67
C ASP A 107 20.65 -25.15 -27.73
N TYR A 108 20.01 -25.13 -26.56
CA TYR A 108 18.57 -24.98 -26.47
C TYR A 108 18.27 -23.52 -26.83
N GLU A 109 17.94 -23.28 -28.10
CA GLU A 109 17.25 -22.08 -28.58
C GLU A 109 16.01 -21.88 -27.71
N SER A 110 16.20 -21.15 -26.60
CA SER A 110 15.14 -20.70 -25.73
C SER A 110 14.33 -19.68 -26.53
N ASN A 111 13.29 -20.16 -27.21
CA ASN A 111 12.17 -19.35 -27.67
C ASN A 111 11.43 -18.81 -26.43
N ASP A 112 12.10 -17.97 -25.63
CA ASP A 112 11.54 -17.18 -24.52
C ASP A 112 10.75 -15.97 -25.10
N GLU A 113 9.98 -16.17 -26.16
CA GLU A 113 9.04 -15.18 -26.73
C GLU A 113 7.60 -15.36 -26.20
N GLU A 114 7.45 -15.97 -25.03
CA GLU A 114 6.23 -15.83 -24.24
C GLU A 114 6.40 -14.65 -23.27
N ASP A 115 6.46 -13.44 -23.84
CA ASP A 115 5.90 -12.26 -23.19
C ASP A 115 4.39 -12.52 -23.05
N ASP A 116 4.03 -13.38 -22.09
CA ASP A 116 2.70 -13.40 -21.49
C ASP A 116 2.55 -12.10 -20.70
N ASP A 117 2.42 -11.01 -21.47
CA ASP A 117 1.70 -9.80 -21.12
C ASP A 117 0.21 -10.21 -21.05
N SER A 118 -0.10 -11.20 -20.20
CA SER A 118 -1.40 -11.37 -19.58
C SER A 118 -1.58 -10.14 -18.72
N ASN A 119 -1.87 -9.06 -19.44
CA ASN A 119 -2.73 -7.98 -19.05
C ASN A 119 -4.01 -8.66 -18.59
N GLU A 120 -3.99 -9.18 -17.37
CA GLU A 120 -5.16 -9.19 -16.50
C GLU A 120 -5.76 -7.82 -16.77
N GLU A 121 -6.85 -7.82 -17.52
CA GLU A 121 -7.73 -6.70 -17.63
C GLU A 121 -8.13 -6.44 -16.18
N GLU A 122 -7.33 -5.62 -15.48
CA GLU A 122 -7.77 -4.85 -14.34
C GLU A 122 -8.97 -4.10 -14.93
N GLU A 123 -10.14 -4.71 -14.78
CA GLU A 123 -11.43 -4.09 -14.95
C GLU A 123 -11.27 -2.68 -14.40
N ASP A 124 -11.54 -1.70 -15.25
CA ASP A 124 -11.45 -0.26 -14.97
C ASP A 124 -12.51 0.12 -13.92
N TYR A 125 -12.43 -0.50 -12.75
CA TYR A 125 -12.92 0.06 -11.51
C TYR A 125 -12.14 1.35 -11.38
N GLU A 126 -12.78 2.48 -11.74
CA GLU A 126 -12.28 3.83 -11.51
C GLU A 126 -11.42 3.85 -10.26
N GLU A 127 -10.11 3.72 -10.42
CA GLU A 127 -9.21 3.43 -9.30
C GLU A 127 -9.17 4.73 -8.53
N LYS A 128 -10.04 4.85 -7.51
CA LYS A 128 -10.24 6.07 -6.73
C LYS A 128 -8.84 6.61 -6.44
N PRO A 129 -8.49 7.80 -6.96
CA PRO A 129 -7.12 8.24 -7.06
C PRO A 129 -6.48 8.08 -5.69
N LYS A 130 -5.50 7.18 -5.59
CA LYS A 130 -4.78 6.86 -4.34
C LYS A 130 -4.30 8.19 -3.76
N LYS A 131 -5.02 8.68 -2.75
CA LYS A 131 -4.77 9.98 -2.14
C LYS A 131 -3.33 9.94 -1.64
N ARG A 132 -2.46 10.71 -2.29
CA ARG A 132 -1.06 10.79 -1.88
C ARG A 132 -1.03 11.28 -0.44
N ALA A 133 -0.24 10.62 0.40
CA ALA A 133 -0.01 11.07 1.75
C ALA A 133 0.36 12.57 1.73
N LEU A 134 -0.30 13.35 2.57
CA LEU A 134 -0.08 14.79 2.63
C LEU A 134 1.36 15.09 3.04
N ALA A 135 1.87 16.25 2.62
CA ALA A 135 3.17 16.72 3.08
C ALA A 135 3.21 16.79 4.62
N PRO A 136 4.31 16.38 5.28
CA PRO A 136 4.38 16.29 6.74
C PRO A 136 3.98 17.58 7.48
N ASN A 137 4.33 18.75 6.93
CA ASN A 137 4.00 20.04 7.51
C ASN A 137 2.49 20.31 7.49
N TYR A 138 1.83 19.96 6.39
CA TYR A 138 0.38 20.13 6.24
C TYR A 138 -0.38 19.18 7.17
N LEU A 139 0.09 17.93 7.31
CA LEU A 139 -0.44 16.98 8.29
C LEU A 139 -0.37 17.55 9.71
N ARG A 140 0.80 18.07 10.11
CA ARG A 140 1.00 18.64 11.46
C ARG A 140 0.08 19.83 11.71
N ALA A 141 -0.09 20.72 10.73
CA ALA A 141 -0.99 21.87 10.81
C ALA A 141 -2.45 21.41 10.97
N LYS A 142 -2.93 20.54 10.07
CA LYS A 142 -4.31 20.05 10.10
C LYS A 142 -4.68 19.30 11.38
N LEU A 143 -3.78 18.46 11.90
CA LEU A 143 -3.97 17.81 13.20
C LEU A 143 -3.95 18.82 14.36
N SER A 144 -3.18 19.90 14.23
CA SER A 144 -3.18 20.99 15.21
C SER A 144 -4.50 21.71 15.25
N ASP A 145 -5.06 22.05 14.08
CA ASP A 145 -6.32 22.77 13.96
C ASP A 145 -7.48 21.92 14.49
N ALA A 146 -7.51 20.63 14.11
CA ALA A 146 -8.48 19.68 14.63
C ALA A 146 -8.40 19.54 16.16
N PHE A 147 -7.18 19.53 16.72
CA PHE A 147 -6.98 19.48 18.16
C PHE A 147 -7.50 20.74 18.85
N GLN A 148 -7.32 21.92 18.26
CA GLN A 148 -7.82 23.17 18.83
C GLN A 148 -9.35 23.21 18.87
N LEU A 149 -10.02 22.56 17.91
CA LEU A 149 -11.46 22.46 17.86
C LEU A 149 -12.02 21.49 18.91
N ASN A 150 -11.40 20.31 19.05
CA ASN A 150 -11.79 19.32 20.04
C ASN A 150 -10.57 18.53 20.55
N ASN A 151 -10.31 18.63 21.86
CA ASN A 151 -9.20 17.95 22.52
C ASN A 151 -9.47 16.44 22.75
N HIS A 152 -10.75 16.04 22.72
CA HIS A 152 -11.26 14.69 22.97
C HIS A 152 -12.17 14.23 21.81
N PRO A 153 -11.64 14.14 20.57
CA PRO A 153 -12.43 13.67 19.44
C PRO A 153 -12.90 12.24 19.65
N THR A 154 -14.10 11.96 19.12
CA THR A 154 -14.67 10.62 19.06
C THR A 154 -13.88 9.73 18.09
N ALA A 155 -14.03 8.40 18.22
CA ALA A 155 -13.37 7.45 17.33
C ALA A 155 -13.73 7.69 15.84
N LEU A 156 -14.98 8.08 15.57
CA LEU A 156 -15.44 8.38 14.22
C LEU A 156 -14.77 9.64 13.65
N GLU A 157 -14.61 10.69 14.46
CA GLU A 157 -13.92 11.92 14.06
C GLU A 157 -12.43 11.67 13.79
N MET A 158 -11.77 10.90 14.66
CA MET A 158 -10.37 10.51 14.46
C MET A 158 -10.19 9.64 13.21
N GLN A 159 -11.16 8.78 12.90
CA GLN A 159 -11.18 7.98 11.66
C GLN A 159 -11.33 8.86 10.42
N ARG A 160 -12.25 9.83 10.43
CA ARG A 160 -12.40 10.79 9.33
C ARG A 160 -11.12 11.61 9.12
N LEU A 161 -10.50 12.08 10.21
CA LEU A 161 -9.23 12.80 10.14
C LEU A 161 -8.12 11.95 9.53
N ALA A 162 -8.05 10.67 9.89
CA ALA A 162 -7.08 9.73 9.35
C ALA A 162 -7.26 9.54 7.84
N GLU A 163 -8.50 9.35 7.38
CA GLU A 163 -8.86 9.20 5.97
C GLU A 163 -8.60 10.47 5.15
N GLU A 164 -8.99 11.62 5.68
CA GLU A 164 -8.74 12.92 5.06
C GLU A 164 -7.25 13.21 4.94
N CYS A 165 -6.47 12.79 5.94
CA CYS A 165 -5.04 13.01 5.97
C CYS A 165 -4.24 11.92 5.22
N ALA A 166 -4.91 10.85 4.80
CA ALA A 166 -4.30 9.64 4.26
C ALA A 166 -3.19 9.09 5.20
N VAL A 167 -3.45 9.09 6.51
CA VAL A 167 -2.58 8.53 7.54
C VAL A 167 -3.30 7.45 8.35
N ARG A 168 -2.56 6.67 9.12
CA ARG A 168 -3.14 5.64 9.97
C ARG A 168 -3.90 6.27 11.14
N TYR A 169 -5.01 5.65 11.53
CA TYR A 169 -5.77 6.04 12.72
C TYR A 169 -4.87 6.15 13.95
N ARG A 170 -3.98 5.18 14.14
CA ARG A 170 -3.04 5.17 15.27
C ARG A 170 -2.13 6.40 15.30
N THR A 171 -1.68 6.87 14.14
CA THR A 171 -0.88 8.11 14.03
C THR A 171 -1.67 9.34 14.49
N VAL A 172 -2.95 9.44 14.13
CA VAL A 172 -3.83 10.51 14.62
C VAL A 172 -4.02 10.39 16.13
N PHE A 173 -4.30 9.17 16.62
CA PHE A 173 -4.50 8.91 18.04
C PHE A 173 -3.28 9.27 18.89
N ASP A 174 -2.10 8.77 18.54
CA ASP A 174 -0.86 9.03 19.24
C ASP A 174 -0.52 10.54 19.22
N ASN A 175 -0.73 11.23 18.10
CA ASN A 175 -0.51 12.68 18.02
C ASN A 175 -1.41 13.46 18.99
N PHE A 176 -2.69 13.10 19.08
CA PHE A 176 -3.62 13.71 20.02
C PHE A 176 -3.25 13.38 21.48
N GLU A 177 -2.79 12.15 21.74
CA GLU A 177 -2.33 11.75 23.07
C GLU A 177 -1.08 12.53 23.50
N GLU A 178 -0.08 12.66 22.63
CA GLU A 178 1.11 13.48 22.85
C GLU A 178 0.74 14.94 23.12
N ARG A 179 -0.17 15.52 22.32
CA ARG A 179 -0.62 16.90 22.51
C ARG A 179 -1.34 17.11 23.83
N ARG A 180 -2.17 16.16 24.28
CA ARG A 180 -2.80 16.21 25.61
C ARG A 180 -1.75 16.15 26.71
N LYS A 181 -0.72 15.29 26.58
CA LYS A 181 0.42 15.24 27.50
C LYS A 181 1.19 16.56 27.54
N THR A 182 1.53 17.13 26.39
CA THR A 182 2.25 18.41 26.29
C THR A 182 1.46 19.57 26.91
N LYS A 183 0.15 19.61 26.69
CA LYS A 183 -0.73 20.65 27.24
C LYS A 183 -1.26 20.32 28.65
N GLN A 184 -0.86 19.20 29.23
CA GLN A 184 -1.32 18.70 30.53
C GLN A 184 -2.86 18.62 30.66
N ILE A 185 -3.54 18.29 29.57
CA ILE A 185 -5.00 18.10 29.55
C ILE A 185 -5.30 16.72 30.16
N LYS A 186 -6.09 16.69 31.24
CA LYS A 186 -6.54 15.46 31.89
C LYS A 186 -7.77 14.91 31.16
N CYS A 187 -7.76 13.61 30.89
CA CYS A 187 -8.93 12.90 30.37
C CYS A 187 -9.73 12.31 31.54
N GLU A 188 -11.05 12.46 31.50
CA GLU A 188 -11.95 11.85 32.46
C GLU A 188 -12.41 10.46 31.99
N ASP A 189 -12.90 9.62 32.91
CA ASP A 189 -13.31 8.23 32.61
C ASP A 189 -14.51 8.14 31.64
N GLY A 190 -15.23 9.24 31.44
CA GLY A 190 -16.32 9.35 30.47
C GLY A 190 -15.87 9.66 29.04
N ASP A 191 -14.64 10.16 28.87
CA ASP A 191 -14.19 10.74 27.61
C ASP A 191 -14.00 9.67 26.52
N PRO A 192 -14.31 10.01 25.26
CA PRO A 192 -14.08 9.11 24.13
C PRO A 192 -12.64 8.61 24.04
N CYS A 193 -11.66 9.46 24.35
CA CYS A 193 -10.25 9.11 24.26
C CYS A 193 -9.82 8.04 25.28
N GLU A 194 -10.36 8.04 26.51
CA GLU A 194 -10.06 7.01 27.50
C GLU A 194 -10.73 5.68 27.15
N LYS A 195 -11.96 5.73 26.59
CA LYS A 195 -12.60 4.53 26.04
C LYS A 195 -11.79 3.90 24.92
N ILE A 196 -11.27 4.73 23.99
CA ILE A 196 -10.39 4.27 22.91
C ILE A 196 -9.07 3.74 23.48
N LYS A 197 -8.49 4.40 24.48
CA LYS A 197 -7.23 3.97 25.10
C LYS A 197 -7.37 2.63 25.82
N ARG A 198 -8.44 2.44 26.59
CA ARG A 198 -8.77 1.14 27.21
C ARG A 198 -9.00 0.06 26.15
N PHE A 199 -9.67 0.40 25.05
CA PHE A 199 -9.87 -0.52 23.94
C PHE A 199 -8.54 -0.99 23.33
N ILE A 200 -7.63 -0.06 23.03
CA ILE A 200 -6.29 -0.37 22.50
C ILE A 200 -5.47 -1.18 23.52
N ALA A 201 -5.55 -0.84 24.81
CA ALA A 201 -4.85 -1.56 25.87
C ALA A 201 -5.34 -3.01 25.98
N MET A 202 -6.66 -3.22 25.96
CA MET A 202 -7.26 -4.56 25.94
C MET A 202 -6.89 -5.37 24.69
N GLU A 203 -6.64 -4.73 23.56
CA GLU A 203 -6.16 -5.40 22.33
C GLU A 203 -4.68 -5.82 22.46
N SER A 204 -3.88 -5.04 23.20
CA SER A 204 -2.46 -5.31 23.42
C SER A 204 -2.19 -6.32 24.53
N GLU A 205 -3.08 -6.43 25.52
CA GLU A 205 -3.09 -7.57 26.42
C GLU A 205 -3.43 -8.79 25.57
N GLN A 206 -2.44 -9.67 25.37
CA GLN A 206 -2.65 -10.97 24.77
C GLN A 206 -3.68 -11.70 25.63
N VAL A 207 -4.97 -11.55 25.27
CA VAL A 207 -6.01 -12.37 25.84
C VAL A 207 -5.57 -13.80 25.51
N PRO A 208 -5.41 -14.67 26.52
CA PRO A 208 -5.00 -16.05 26.27
C PRO A 208 -5.88 -16.57 25.14
N HIS A 209 -5.24 -17.05 24.08
CA HIS A 209 -5.95 -17.49 22.89
C HIS A 209 -6.75 -18.73 23.29
N ILE A 210 -7.98 -18.52 23.77
CA ILE A 210 -8.88 -19.60 24.13
C ILE A 210 -9.27 -20.25 22.81
N THR A 211 -8.60 -21.33 22.47
CA THR A 211 -8.91 -22.17 21.33
C THR A 211 -10.14 -22.99 21.69
N LEU A 212 -11.32 -22.47 21.37
CA LEU A 212 -12.52 -23.29 21.33
C LEU A 212 -12.44 -24.23 20.13
N SER A 213 -12.86 -25.48 20.32
CA SER A 213 -13.10 -26.41 19.23
C SER A 213 -14.21 -25.87 18.31
N GLU A 214 -14.27 -26.34 17.08
CA GLU A 214 -15.31 -25.88 16.14
C GLU A 214 -16.73 -26.26 16.62
N GLU A 215 -16.85 -27.40 17.30
CA GLU A 215 -18.09 -27.87 17.92
C GLU A 215 -18.53 -26.94 19.07
N GLU A 216 -17.60 -26.55 19.94
CA GLU A 216 -17.87 -25.61 21.05
C GLU A 216 -18.30 -24.23 20.54
N LYS A 217 -17.70 -23.75 19.43
CA LYS A 217 -18.11 -22.49 18.79
C LYS A 217 -19.52 -22.57 18.24
N ALA A 218 -19.85 -23.66 17.54
CA ALA A 218 -21.18 -23.86 16.96
C ALA A 218 -22.26 -23.91 18.06
N LEU A 219 -22.01 -24.64 19.15
CA LEU A 219 -22.91 -24.70 20.30
C LEU A 219 -23.10 -23.33 20.95
N LEU A 220 -22.02 -22.55 21.09
CA LEU A 220 -22.08 -21.21 21.66
C LEU A 220 -22.85 -20.24 20.76
N GLU A 221 -22.68 -20.33 19.44
CA GLU A 221 -23.44 -19.54 18.46
C GLU A 221 -24.93 -19.84 18.53
N GLU A 222 -25.30 -21.12 18.52
CA GLU A 222 -26.68 -21.58 18.62
C GLU A 222 -27.33 -21.14 19.94
N ALA A 223 -26.59 -21.27 21.06
CA ALA A 223 -27.06 -20.85 22.37
C ALA A 223 -27.31 -19.33 22.43
N ILE A 224 -26.40 -18.53 21.86
CA ILE A 224 -26.55 -17.06 21.77
C ILE A 224 -27.78 -16.70 20.93
N GLU A 225 -27.99 -17.33 19.79
CA GLU A 225 -29.14 -17.05 18.91
C GLU A 225 -30.46 -17.45 19.57
N THR A 226 -30.49 -18.60 20.22
CA THR A 226 -31.65 -19.07 21.00
C THR A 226 -31.98 -18.10 22.13
N HIS A 227 -30.97 -17.58 22.83
CA HIS A 227 -31.16 -16.58 23.88
C HIS A 227 -31.72 -15.26 23.33
N LEU A 228 -31.19 -14.77 22.21
CA LEU A 228 -31.67 -13.56 21.54
C LEU A 228 -33.12 -13.70 21.05
N LEU A 229 -33.48 -14.85 20.48
CA LEU A 229 -34.86 -15.16 20.07
C LEU A 229 -35.81 -15.23 21.27
N SER A 230 -35.38 -15.81 22.38
CA SER A 230 -36.17 -15.90 23.62
C SER A 230 -36.44 -14.52 24.22
N ARG A 231 -35.43 -13.64 24.26
CA ARG A 231 -35.61 -12.22 24.67
C ARG A 231 -36.59 -11.48 23.76
N LYS A 232 -36.57 -11.76 22.45
CA LYS A 232 -37.51 -11.16 21.50
C LYS A 232 -38.95 -11.58 21.81
N LYS A 233 -39.21 -12.86 22.09
CA LYS A 233 -40.56 -13.37 22.39
C LYS A 233 -41.15 -12.77 23.67
N LEU A 234 -40.37 -12.64 24.75
CA LEU A 234 -40.84 -12.06 26.02
C LEU A 234 -41.23 -10.58 25.91
N ASN A 235 -40.58 -9.81 25.05
CA ASN A 235 -40.90 -8.38 24.86
C ASN A 235 -42.18 -8.14 24.02
N HIS A 236 -42.72 -9.14 23.31
CA HIS A 236 -43.94 -8.95 22.50
C HIS A 236 -45.24 -9.04 23.32
N GLY A 237 -45.21 -9.63 24.52
CA GLY A 237 -46.40 -9.83 25.35
C GLY A 237 -46.85 -8.60 26.16
N ASN A 238 -46.09 -7.51 26.19
CA ASN A 238 -46.37 -6.37 27.07
C ASN A 238 -46.64 -5.04 26.33
N ARG A 239 -47.00 -5.10 25.03
CA ARG A 239 -47.33 -3.91 24.23
C ARG A 239 -48.79 -3.49 24.41
N GLY A 240 -49.12 -3.02 25.61
CA GLY A 240 -50.37 -2.34 25.92
C GLY A 240 -50.10 -0.88 26.27
N THR A 241 -49.52 -0.09 25.38
CA THR A 241 -49.62 1.39 25.31
C THR A 241 -48.74 1.88 24.16
N ALA A 242 -49.35 2.58 23.21
CA ALA A 242 -48.70 3.11 22.02
C ALA A 242 -47.90 4.36 22.38
N GLY A 243 -46.57 4.29 22.25
CA GLY A 243 -45.70 5.45 22.37
C GLY A 243 -44.23 5.05 22.27
N GLU A 244 -43.57 5.51 21.21
CA GLU A 244 -42.12 5.42 20.94
C GLU A 244 -41.54 4.06 20.53
N LEU A 245 -41.57 3.86 19.21
CA LEU A 245 -40.78 2.89 18.46
C LEU A 245 -39.31 3.35 18.37
N HIS A 246 -38.51 3.03 19.38
CA HIS A 246 -37.08 2.81 19.16
C HIS A 246 -36.72 1.38 19.58
N PRO A 247 -36.38 0.49 18.63
CA PRO A 247 -35.85 -0.83 18.98
C PRO A 247 -34.48 -0.62 19.62
N ARG A 248 -34.42 -0.62 20.96
CA ARG A 248 -33.17 -0.75 21.71
C ARG A 248 -32.63 -2.17 21.51
N GLU A 249 -31.92 -2.38 20.40
CA GLU A 249 -31.18 -3.62 20.12
C GLU A 249 -29.93 -3.76 21.01
N ASP A 250 -29.50 -2.67 21.67
CA ASP A 250 -28.30 -2.63 22.51
C ASP A 250 -28.57 -2.87 24.00
N LYS A 251 -29.48 -3.79 24.36
CA LYS A 251 -29.55 -4.22 25.77
C LYS A 251 -28.32 -5.05 26.08
N GLU A 252 -27.36 -4.42 26.76
CA GLU A 252 -26.16 -5.03 27.32
C GLU A 252 -26.49 -6.41 27.91
N TRP A 253 -25.63 -7.39 27.59
CA TRP A 253 -25.72 -8.75 28.13
C TRP A 253 -25.46 -8.68 29.62
N THR A 254 -26.41 -9.15 30.43
CA THR A 254 -26.29 -9.11 31.89
C THR A 254 -25.42 -10.27 32.37
N LYS A 255 -24.81 -10.16 33.56
CA LYS A 255 -24.07 -11.28 34.19
C LYS A 255 -24.92 -12.53 34.39
N THR A 256 -26.24 -12.38 34.51
CA THR A 256 -27.17 -13.52 34.57
C THR A 256 -27.32 -14.21 33.21
N ASP A 257 -27.34 -13.44 32.12
CA ASP A 257 -27.35 -14.01 30.76
C ASP A 257 -26.06 -14.77 30.47
N LEU A 258 -24.91 -14.19 30.85
CA LEU A 258 -23.58 -14.82 30.67
C LEU A 258 -23.48 -16.14 31.45
N ARG A 259 -23.93 -16.18 32.70
CA ARG A 259 -23.98 -17.41 33.50
C ARG A 259 -24.93 -18.45 32.93
N SER A 260 -26.08 -18.03 32.40
CA SER A 260 -27.03 -18.95 31.77
C SER A 260 -26.42 -19.60 30.54
N LEU A 261 -25.79 -18.82 29.67
CA LEU A 261 -25.12 -19.32 28.47
C LEU A 261 -23.95 -20.24 28.82
N ALA A 262 -23.12 -19.86 29.80
CA ALA A 262 -22.03 -20.68 30.30
C ALA A 262 -22.50 -22.04 30.82
N ALA A 263 -23.63 -22.08 31.53
CA ALA A 263 -24.23 -23.32 31.99
C ALA A 263 -24.79 -24.17 30.83
N THR A 264 -25.37 -23.55 29.81
CA THR A 264 -25.92 -24.27 28.64
C THR A 264 -24.83 -24.87 27.76
N THR A 265 -23.70 -24.19 27.59
CA THR A 265 -22.60 -24.64 26.72
C THR A 265 -21.51 -25.39 27.46
N GLU A 266 -21.62 -25.54 28.78
CA GLU A 266 -20.58 -26.10 29.66
C GLU A 266 -19.22 -25.35 29.57
N LEU A 267 -19.24 -24.08 29.15
CA LEU A 267 -18.03 -23.26 29.00
C LEU A 267 -17.85 -22.34 30.21
N PRO A 268 -16.60 -21.98 30.58
CA PRO A 268 -16.36 -20.98 31.60
C PRO A 268 -17.03 -19.64 31.26
N GLU A 269 -17.62 -18.97 32.25
CA GLU A 269 -18.30 -17.67 32.07
C GLU A 269 -17.40 -16.63 31.39
N LYS A 270 -16.10 -16.61 31.74
CA LYS A 270 -15.11 -15.73 31.10
C LYS A 270 -14.94 -15.98 29.61
N THR A 271 -15.04 -17.23 29.18
CA THR A 271 -14.93 -17.62 27.76
C THR A 271 -16.16 -17.15 26.98
N VAL A 272 -17.35 -17.34 27.54
CA VAL A 272 -18.61 -16.87 26.96
C VAL A 272 -18.65 -15.35 26.87
N GLU A 273 -18.26 -14.65 27.94
CA GLU A 273 -18.15 -13.19 27.97
C GLU A 273 -17.19 -12.66 26.91
N TYR A 274 -16.01 -13.26 26.80
CA TYR A 274 -15.03 -12.93 25.77
C TYR A 274 -15.62 -13.10 24.36
N TRP A 275 -16.31 -14.20 24.10
CA TRP A 275 -16.86 -14.52 22.79
C TRP A 275 -18.02 -13.58 22.41
N ILE A 276 -18.92 -13.26 23.34
CA ILE A 276 -19.99 -12.28 23.13
C ILE A 276 -19.42 -10.89 22.88
N ASN A 277 -18.40 -10.49 23.65
CA ASN A 277 -17.73 -9.21 23.42
C ASN A 277 -17.04 -9.17 22.06
N ARG A 278 -16.44 -10.28 21.62
CA ARG A 278 -15.90 -10.42 20.27
C ARG A 278 -17.00 -10.30 19.20
N ARG A 279 -18.12 -11.01 19.32
CA ARG A 279 -19.25 -10.89 18.39
C ARG A 279 -19.83 -9.48 18.34
N LYS A 280 -19.95 -8.79 19.49
CA LYS A 280 -20.36 -7.38 19.53
C LYS A 280 -19.40 -6.47 18.76
N ARG A 281 -18.08 -6.71 18.85
CA ARG A 281 -17.09 -5.97 18.04
C ARG A 281 -17.34 -6.22 16.55
N THR A 282 -17.68 -7.45 16.16
CA THR A 282 -18.02 -7.77 14.78
C THR A 282 -19.30 -7.09 14.31
N THR A 283 -20.39 -7.16 15.08
CA THR A 283 -21.69 -6.59 14.69
C THR A 283 -21.73 -5.06 14.73
N LEU A 284 -20.94 -4.41 15.58
CA LEU A 284 -20.79 -2.94 15.59
C LEU A 284 -19.90 -2.42 14.44
N GLY A 285 -19.48 -3.30 13.51
CA GLY A 285 -18.60 -2.94 12.39
C GLY A 285 -17.17 -2.58 12.84
N LEU A 286 -16.79 -2.95 14.06
CA LEU A 286 -15.48 -2.65 14.64
C LEU A 286 -14.43 -3.75 14.34
N GLU A 287 -14.86 -4.99 14.07
CA GLU A 287 -13.98 -6.10 13.66
C GLU A 287 -14.67 -6.90 12.53
N HIS A 288 -14.51 -6.56 11.26
CA HIS A 288 -13.68 -7.41 10.41
C HIS A 288 -13.16 -6.71 9.14
N ASN A 289 -13.74 -5.58 8.74
CA ASN A 289 -13.32 -4.92 7.49
C ASN A 289 -12.36 -3.75 7.70
N ILE A 290 -12.15 -3.31 8.94
CA ILE A 290 -11.22 -2.21 9.24
C ILE A 290 -9.96 -2.75 9.89
N VAL A 291 -10.05 -3.70 10.82
CA VAL A 291 -8.88 -4.25 11.53
C VAL A 291 -8.08 -5.19 10.64
N ASP A 292 -8.73 -6.13 9.93
CA ASP A 292 -8.05 -6.99 8.96
C ASP A 292 -7.57 -6.20 7.74
N PHE A 293 -8.34 -5.22 7.27
CA PHE A 293 -7.89 -4.31 6.22
C PHE A 293 -6.71 -3.45 6.68
N ARG A 294 -6.69 -2.96 7.93
CA ARG A 294 -5.55 -2.21 8.49
C ARG A 294 -4.33 -3.09 8.69
N ARG A 295 -4.52 -4.33 9.15
CA ARG A 295 -3.42 -5.29 9.34
C ARG A 295 -2.86 -5.75 7.99
N ASP A 296 -3.71 -5.99 7.00
CA ASP A 296 -3.32 -6.29 5.63
C ASP A 296 -2.65 -5.07 4.96
N GLN A 297 -3.21 -3.88 5.12
CA GLN A 297 -2.61 -2.64 4.62
C GLN A 297 -1.26 -2.36 5.29
N ASP A 298 -1.12 -2.54 6.61
CA ASP A 298 0.13 -2.36 7.33
C ASP A 298 1.15 -3.46 6.98
N ALA A 299 0.70 -4.70 6.78
CA ALA A 299 1.55 -5.77 6.25
C ALA A 299 2.03 -5.40 4.84
N ARG A 300 1.16 -4.94 3.95
CA ARG A 300 1.50 -4.50 2.60
C ARG A 300 2.45 -3.30 2.60
N LEU A 301 2.26 -2.33 3.50
CA LEU A 301 3.13 -1.16 3.64
C LEU A 301 4.49 -1.51 4.25
N ASN A 302 4.56 -2.39 5.24
CA ASN A 302 5.80 -2.88 5.84
C ASN A 302 6.59 -3.79 4.90
N VAL A 303 5.88 -4.59 4.12
CA VAL A 303 6.46 -5.38 3.02
C VAL A 303 6.94 -4.45 1.90
N ALA A 304 6.25 -3.33 1.63
CA ALA A 304 6.71 -2.34 0.66
C ALA A 304 7.93 -1.54 1.16
N SER A 305 8.00 -1.25 2.46
CA SER A 305 9.12 -0.50 3.05
C SER A 305 10.39 -1.32 3.20
N SER A 306 10.27 -2.61 3.56
CA SER A 306 11.40 -3.56 3.63
C SER A 306 12.00 -3.91 2.26
N ARG A 307 11.24 -3.75 1.17
CA ARG A 307 11.70 -3.98 -0.22
C ARG A 307 12.40 -2.79 -0.86
N LYS A 308 12.65 -1.69 -0.11
CA LYS A 308 13.30 -0.51 -0.70
C LYS A 308 14.77 -0.83 -0.95
N LEU A 309 15.16 -0.89 -2.22
CA LEU A 309 16.56 -1.10 -2.62
C LEU A 309 17.45 -0.02 -2.02
N SER A 310 18.65 -0.41 -1.58
CA SER A 310 19.66 0.56 -1.13
C SER A 310 20.01 1.52 -2.26
N SER A 311 20.38 2.76 -1.90
CA SER A 311 20.65 3.83 -2.88
C SER A 311 21.69 3.43 -3.93
N TRP A 312 22.77 2.77 -3.50
CA TRP A 312 23.85 2.34 -4.40
C TRP A 312 23.43 1.23 -5.38
N LYS A 313 22.57 0.29 -4.95
CA LYS A 313 22.03 -0.76 -5.84
C LYS A 313 21.13 -0.14 -6.91
N LEU A 314 20.34 0.86 -6.51
CA LEU A 314 19.46 1.58 -7.44
C LEU A 314 20.27 2.35 -8.50
N GLU A 315 21.36 3.00 -8.09
CA GLU A 315 22.26 3.73 -9.00
C GLU A 315 22.92 2.79 -10.01
N LYS A 316 23.43 1.64 -9.56
CA LYS A 316 23.99 0.63 -10.45
C LYS A 316 22.96 0.06 -11.43
N LEU A 317 21.74 -0.23 -10.96
CA LEU A 317 20.66 -0.68 -11.84
C LEU A 317 20.30 0.36 -12.92
N ILE A 318 20.35 1.66 -12.58
CA ILE A 318 20.16 2.74 -13.57
C ILE A 318 21.32 2.73 -14.58
N GLU A 319 22.55 2.59 -14.12
CA GLU A 319 23.73 2.51 -15.00
C GLU A 319 23.63 1.35 -16.00
N HIS A 320 23.25 0.14 -15.54
CA HIS A 320 23.02 -0.99 -16.44
C HIS A 320 21.86 -0.74 -17.40
N PHE A 321 20.77 -0.12 -16.94
CA PHE A 321 19.61 0.20 -17.76
C PHE A 321 19.96 1.19 -18.88
N ASP A 322 20.78 2.18 -18.59
CA ASP A 322 21.21 3.20 -19.56
C ASP A 322 22.13 2.60 -20.64
N ARG A 323 22.84 1.50 -20.35
CA ARG A 323 23.62 0.73 -21.33
C ARG A 323 22.75 -0.19 -22.18
N ASN A 324 21.87 -0.97 -21.54
CA ASN A 324 20.94 -1.86 -22.21
C ASN A 324 19.58 -1.83 -21.52
N SER A 325 18.57 -1.26 -22.19
CA SER A 325 17.20 -1.16 -21.63
C SER A 325 16.37 -2.44 -21.78
N GLN A 326 16.84 -3.41 -22.56
CA GLN A 326 16.21 -4.71 -22.81
C GLN A 326 17.21 -5.86 -22.56
N PRO A 327 17.66 -6.05 -21.31
CA PRO A 327 18.61 -7.11 -20.98
C PRO A 327 17.96 -8.48 -21.13
N GLU A 328 18.72 -9.41 -21.69
CA GLU A 328 18.35 -10.83 -21.76
C GLU A 328 18.36 -11.49 -20.38
N ARG A 329 17.80 -12.70 -20.29
CA ARG A 329 17.71 -13.45 -19.02
C ARG A 329 19.07 -13.66 -18.37
N GLN A 330 20.09 -14.02 -19.14
CA GLN A 330 21.45 -14.22 -18.62
C GLN A 330 22.07 -12.93 -18.07
N GLU A 331 21.86 -11.80 -18.76
CA GLU A 331 22.34 -10.49 -18.31
C GLU A 331 21.65 -10.08 -16.99
N ARG A 332 20.33 -10.29 -16.88
CA ARG A 332 19.61 -10.04 -15.62
C ARG A 332 20.11 -10.89 -14.46
N ILE A 333 20.41 -12.17 -14.70
CA ILE A 333 21.02 -13.05 -13.69
C ILE A 333 22.40 -12.54 -13.27
N ARG A 334 23.23 -12.07 -14.22
CA ARG A 334 24.54 -11.49 -13.94
C ARG A 334 24.45 -10.23 -13.08
N ILE A 335 23.57 -9.30 -13.45
CA ILE A 335 23.30 -8.08 -12.67
C ILE A 335 22.77 -8.42 -11.27
N GLY A 336 21.88 -9.43 -11.17
CA GLY A 336 21.37 -9.92 -9.90
C GLY A 336 22.48 -10.44 -8.99
N LYS A 337 23.38 -11.27 -9.52
CA LYS A 337 24.55 -11.78 -8.78
C LYS A 337 25.49 -10.65 -8.33
N GLU A 338 25.76 -9.68 -9.19
CA GLU A 338 26.62 -8.52 -8.87
C GLU A 338 26.05 -7.67 -7.73
N LEU A 339 24.73 -7.43 -7.74
CA LEU A 339 24.08 -6.55 -6.77
C LEU A 339 23.49 -7.28 -5.55
N GLY A 340 23.61 -8.61 -5.50
CA GLY A 340 22.94 -9.44 -4.49
C GLY A 340 21.42 -9.23 -4.52
N LEU A 341 20.84 -9.36 -5.70
CA LEU A 341 19.41 -9.27 -5.99
C LEU A 341 18.96 -10.52 -6.75
N ASP A 342 17.70 -10.91 -6.58
CA ASP A 342 17.12 -11.99 -7.36
C ASP A 342 16.81 -11.53 -8.81
N GLU A 343 16.83 -12.45 -9.77
CA GLU A 343 16.51 -12.16 -11.18
C GLU A 343 15.15 -11.47 -11.31
N SER A 344 14.17 -11.93 -10.53
CA SER A 344 12.81 -11.37 -10.55
C SER A 344 12.80 -9.91 -10.12
N GLN A 345 13.66 -9.51 -9.17
CA GLN A 345 13.78 -8.13 -8.70
C GLN A 345 14.38 -7.24 -9.78
N VAL A 346 15.41 -7.73 -10.49
CA VAL A 346 16.03 -7.03 -11.62
C VAL A 346 15.02 -6.86 -12.75
N ARG A 347 14.37 -7.94 -13.19
CA ARG A 347 13.30 -7.90 -14.21
C ARG A 347 12.19 -6.91 -13.86
N ASN A 348 11.70 -6.95 -12.62
CA ASN A 348 10.69 -6.02 -12.12
C ASN A 348 11.16 -4.55 -12.14
N PHE A 349 12.42 -4.29 -11.78
CA PHE A 349 13.00 -2.94 -11.89
C PHE A 349 12.98 -2.44 -13.34
N TYR A 350 13.47 -3.26 -14.28
CA TYR A 350 13.52 -2.91 -15.70
C TYR A 350 12.13 -2.64 -16.29
N ASN A 351 11.15 -3.49 -15.97
CA ASN A 351 9.75 -3.29 -16.36
C ASN A 351 9.21 -1.95 -15.84
N LYS A 352 9.35 -1.69 -14.53
CA LYS A 352 8.89 -0.43 -13.92
C LYS A 352 9.59 0.79 -14.50
N ARG A 353 10.89 0.70 -14.80
CA ARG A 353 11.67 1.79 -15.39
C ARG A 353 11.19 2.09 -16.81
N ARG A 354 10.99 1.08 -17.67
CA ARG A 354 10.41 1.25 -19.02
C ARG A 354 9.02 1.87 -18.98
N ILE A 355 8.15 1.39 -18.09
CA ILE A 355 6.80 1.96 -17.90
C ILE A 355 6.90 3.44 -17.49
N SER A 356 7.77 3.78 -16.55
CA SER A 356 7.98 5.16 -16.11
C SER A 356 8.44 6.07 -17.26
N ILE A 357 9.38 5.62 -18.08
CA ILE A 357 9.87 6.36 -19.25
C ILE A 357 8.74 6.56 -20.26
N ARG A 358 7.97 5.50 -20.59
CA ARG A 358 6.81 5.60 -21.49
C ARG A 358 5.77 6.59 -20.95
N LYS A 359 5.47 6.57 -19.65
CA LYS A 359 4.57 7.57 -19.02
C LYS A 359 5.11 9.00 -19.12
N GLN A 360 6.42 9.19 -19.02
CA GLN A 360 7.03 10.52 -19.22
C GLN A 360 6.93 10.97 -20.68
N ILE A 361 7.15 10.06 -21.64
CA ILE A 361 6.99 10.34 -23.08
C ILE A 361 5.54 10.70 -23.39
N ALA A 362 4.56 9.91 -22.94
CA ALA A 362 3.13 10.19 -23.15
C ALA A 362 2.75 11.60 -22.65
N ARG A 363 3.21 11.97 -21.44
CA ARG A 363 3.01 13.32 -20.89
C ARG A 363 3.65 14.42 -21.74
N ARG A 364 4.86 14.21 -22.24
CA ARG A 364 5.55 15.17 -23.11
C ARG A 364 4.85 15.34 -24.46
N LEU A 365 4.24 14.28 -24.97
CA LEU A 365 3.49 14.27 -26.23
C LEU A 365 2.04 14.75 -26.07
N GLY A 366 1.55 14.93 -24.84
CA GLY A 366 0.16 15.32 -24.59
C GLY A 366 -0.86 14.21 -24.92
N ILE A 367 -0.44 12.95 -24.93
CA ILE A 367 -1.31 11.80 -25.20
C ILE A 367 -1.48 10.93 -23.95
N SER A 368 -2.54 10.12 -23.92
CA SER A 368 -2.72 9.15 -22.83
C SER A 368 -1.65 8.03 -22.92
N TYR A 369 -1.30 7.45 -21.77
CA TYR A 369 -0.37 6.32 -21.72
C TYR A 369 -0.92 5.10 -22.51
N ALA A 370 -2.22 4.83 -22.41
CA ALA A 370 -2.87 3.76 -23.15
C ALA A 370 -2.74 3.95 -24.66
N THR A 371 -2.94 5.18 -25.15
CA THR A 371 -2.75 5.54 -26.56
C THR A 371 -1.32 5.26 -27.02
N LEU A 372 -0.31 5.67 -26.23
CA LEU A 372 1.09 5.40 -26.55
C LEU A 372 1.38 3.88 -26.61
N CYS A 373 0.86 3.10 -25.65
CA CYS A 373 1.01 1.65 -25.67
C CYS A 373 0.35 1.01 -26.89
N GLY A 374 -0.84 1.46 -27.29
CA GLY A 374 -1.52 1.02 -28.50
C GLY A 374 -0.66 1.21 -29.76
N PHE A 375 -0.01 2.37 -29.90
CA PHE A 375 0.92 2.62 -31.00
C PHE A 375 2.15 1.70 -30.97
N ILE A 376 2.74 1.47 -29.80
CA ILE A 376 3.89 0.58 -29.65
C ILE A 376 3.52 -0.86 -30.04
N ASN A 377 2.37 -1.35 -29.58
CA ASN A 377 1.89 -2.70 -29.89
C ASN A 377 1.54 -2.85 -31.37
N TRP A 378 0.89 -1.85 -31.96
CA TRP A 378 0.64 -1.82 -33.41
C TRP A 378 1.93 -1.87 -34.21
N LYS A 379 2.97 -1.12 -33.83
CA LYS A 379 4.29 -1.15 -34.48
C LYS A 379 4.95 -2.53 -34.37
N LYS A 380 4.87 -3.19 -33.20
CA LYS A 380 5.38 -4.56 -33.01
C LYS A 380 4.65 -5.55 -33.91
N ALA A 381 3.32 -5.48 -33.97
CA ALA A 381 2.51 -6.35 -34.83
C ALA A 381 2.86 -6.18 -36.31
N LEU A 382 3.09 -4.94 -36.75
CA LEU A 382 3.51 -4.64 -38.12
C LEU A 382 4.89 -5.24 -38.44
N ALA A 383 5.86 -5.11 -37.53
CA ALA A 383 7.18 -5.72 -37.70
C ALA A 383 7.10 -7.26 -37.81
N LYS A 384 6.24 -7.88 -36.98
CA LYS A 384 5.98 -9.33 -37.04
C LYS A 384 5.37 -9.74 -38.37
N ALA A 385 4.39 -8.99 -38.89
CA ALA A 385 3.76 -9.29 -40.17
C ALA A 385 4.75 -9.23 -41.34
N ASN A 386 5.66 -8.25 -41.35
CA ASN A 386 6.67 -8.11 -42.41
C ASN A 386 7.68 -9.27 -42.42
N LYS A 387 7.98 -9.87 -41.26
CA LYS A 387 8.90 -11.03 -41.16
C LYS A 387 8.38 -12.27 -41.89
N TYR A 388 7.08 -12.38 -42.15
CA TYR A 388 6.45 -13.52 -42.85
C TYR A 388 6.21 -13.28 -44.34
N GLN A 389 6.54 -12.10 -44.87
CA GLN A 389 6.39 -11.79 -46.30
C GLN A 389 7.70 -11.96 -47.08
N LEU A 390 8.82 -12.17 -46.38
CA LEU A 390 10.13 -12.55 -46.91
C LEU A 390 10.34 -14.04 -46.70
#